data_AF-A0A442HET8-F1
#
_entry.id   AF-A0A442HET8-F1
#
_cell.length_a   1.000
_cell.length_b   1.000
_cell.length_c   1.000
_cell.angle_alpha   90.00
_cell.angle_beta   90.00
_cell.angle_gamma   90.00
#
_symmetry.space_group_name_H-M   'P 1'
#
loop_
_entity.id
_entity.type
_entity.pdbx_description
1 polymer ?
#
loop_
_entity_poly.entity_id
_entity_poly.type
_entity_poly.pdbx_seq_one_letter_code
_entity_poly.pdbx_strand_id
1 'polypeptide(L)'
;MPARNGRPTPPPTLVAALASGPKLVAKHPALGDFLRSRWADAAFMTATGMAEATGLPTTTLLRLLAALGYPNFRSFRDTVRAQLRST
;
A
#
# COMPACT_ATOMS: atom_id res chain seq x y z
N MET A 1 -17.68 -0.45 26.02
CA MET A 1 -17.09 -0.77 24.71
C MET A 1 -16.46 0.50 24.15
N PRO A 2 -15.15 0.78 24.26
CA PRO A 2 -14.62 1.96 23.60
C PRO A 2 -14.43 1.61 22.13
N ALA A 3 -15.19 2.30 21.27
CA ALA A 3 -14.92 2.36 19.84
C ALA A 3 -13.51 2.91 19.65
N ARG A 4 -12.53 2.02 19.40
CA ARG A 4 -11.23 2.44 18.87
C ARG A 4 -11.52 3.04 17.50
N ASN A 5 -11.45 4.37 17.39
CA ASN A 5 -11.24 5.09 16.13
C ASN A 5 -9.85 4.75 15.55
N GLY A 6 -9.48 3.47 15.57
CA GLY A 6 -8.15 2.94 15.34
C GLY A 6 -7.98 2.59 13.89
N ARG A 7 -7.87 3.61 13.02
CA ARG A 7 -7.18 3.36 11.76
C ARG A 7 -5.73 3.04 12.13
N PRO A 8 -5.22 1.84 11.78
CA PRO A 8 -3.83 1.53 12.02
C PRO A 8 -2.97 2.61 11.36
N THR A 9 -1.86 2.96 11.99
CA THR A 9 -0.90 3.90 11.41
C THR A 9 -0.21 3.24 10.22
N PRO A 10 -0.11 3.92 9.06
CA PRO A 10 0.58 3.36 7.90
C PRO A 10 2.05 3.08 8.22
N PRO A 11 2.66 2.07 7.56
CA PRO A 11 4.07 1.76 7.75
C PRO A 11 4.95 2.99 7.52
N PRO A 12 5.97 3.24 8.35
CA PRO A 12 6.86 4.38 8.14
C PRO A 12 7.58 4.31 6.79
N THR A 13 7.92 3.10 6.32
CA THR A 13 8.44 2.86 4.96
C THR A 13 7.45 3.27 3.87
N LEU A 14 6.16 3.01 4.09
CA LEU A 14 5.09 3.37 3.16
C LEU A 14 4.87 4.89 3.14
N VAL A 15 4.88 5.53 4.31
CA VAL A 15 4.81 6.99 4.44
C VAL A 15 6.01 7.66 3.76
N ALA A 16 7.22 7.17 4.01
CA ALA A 16 8.44 7.66 3.37
C ALA A 16 8.41 7.45 1.84
N ALA A 17 7.93 6.31 1.37
CA ALA A 17 7.77 6.03 -0.06
C ALA A 17 6.74 6.97 -0.71
N LEU A 18 5.62 7.26 -0.04
CA LEU A 18 4.62 8.23 -0.51
C LEU A 18 5.16 9.67 -0.52
N ALA A 19 5.99 10.04 0.46
CA ALA A 19 6.62 11.35 0.55
C ALA A 19 7.71 11.55 -0.53
N SER A 20 8.48 10.50 -0.84
CA SER A 20 9.56 10.51 -1.85
C SER A 20 9.05 10.25 -3.28
N GLY A 21 7.84 9.70 -3.44
CA GLY A 21 7.24 9.33 -4.71
C GLY A 21 6.13 10.24 -5.27
N PRO A 22 6.09 11.58 -5.02
CA PRO A 22 4.93 12.39 -5.37
C PRO A 22 4.64 12.39 -6.87
N LYS A 23 5.66 12.29 -7.73
CA LYS A 23 5.47 12.18 -9.20
C LYS A 23 4.83 10.87 -9.64
N LEU A 24 5.11 9.77 -8.93
CA LEU A 24 4.63 8.44 -9.29
C LEU A 24 3.19 8.24 -8.83
N VAL A 25 2.88 8.73 -7.62
CA VAL A 25 1.53 8.76 -7.07
C VAL A 25 0.65 9.78 -7.80
N ALA A 26 1.19 10.92 -8.24
CA ALA A 26 0.45 11.90 -9.02
C ALA A 26 -0.03 11.35 -10.38
N LYS A 27 0.73 10.43 -10.99
CA LYS A 27 0.32 9.75 -12.23
C LYS A 27 -0.71 8.65 -12.00
N HIS A 28 -0.83 8.14 -10.78
CA HIS A 28 -1.72 7.05 -10.41
C HIS A 28 -2.50 7.38 -9.14
N PRO A 29 -3.48 8.31 -9.22
CA PRO A 29 -4.23 8.79 -8.06
C PRO A 29 -4.95 7.66 -7.33
N ALA A 30 -5.47 6.65 -8.04
CA ALA A 30 -6.12 5.48 -7.45
C ALA A 30 -5.18 4.63 -6.58
N LEU A 31 -3.92 4.46 -6.99
CA LEU A 31 -2.91 3.78 -6.17
C LEU A 31 -2.57 4.62 -4.93
N GLY A 32 -2.43 5.93 -5.11
CA GLY A 32 -2.20 6.86 -3.99
C GLY A 32 -3.30 6.86 -2.96
N ASP A 33 -4.55 6.91 -3.40
CA ASP A 33 -5.72 6.84 -2.52
C ASP A 33 -5.78 5.50 -1.78
N PHE A 34 -5.57 4.39 -2.51
CA PHE A 34 -5.53 3.07 -1.90
C PHE A 34 -4.45 2.97 -0.81
N LEU A 35 -3.24 3.46 -1.07
CA LEU A 35 -2.13 3.44 -0.10
C LEU A 35 -2.35 4.38 1.09
N ARG A 36 -3.21 5.40 0.98
CA ARG A 36 -3.52 6.31 2.11
C ARG A 36 -4.70 5.81 2.94
N SER A 37 -5.75 5.35 2.27
CA SER A 37 -7.05 5.07 2.89
C SER A 37 -7.28 3.60 3.17
N ARG A 38 -6.65 2.70 2.39
CA ARG A 38 -6.93 1.25 2.37
C ARG A 38 -5.68 0.37 2.44
N TRP A 39 -4.53 0.91 2.84
CA TRP A 39 -3.27 0.16 2.87
C TRP A 39 -3.34 -1.13 3.72
N ALA A 40 -4.18 -1.14 4.77
CA ALA A 40 -4.41 -2.31 5.62
C ALA A 40 -5.08 -3.48 4.88
N ASP A 41 -5.99 -3.21 3.94
CA ASP A 41 -6.63 -4.26 3.12
C ASP A 41 -5.59 -5.04 2.31
N ALA A 42 -4.48 -4.39 1.94
CA ALA A 42 -3.43 -5.00 1.14
C ALA A 42 -2.76 -6.22 1.81
N ALA A 43 -2.84 -6.35 3.15
CA ALA A 43 -2.37 -7.53 3.88
C ALA A 43 -3.14 -8.82 3.52
N PHE A 44 -4.39 -8.66 3.12
CA PHE A 44 -5.35 -9.76 2.88
C PHE A 44 -5.62 -9.98 1.39
N MET A 45 -5.12 -9.11 0.52
CA MET A 45 -5.29 -9.20 -0.92
C MET A 45 -4.12 -9.91 -1.62
N THR A 46 -4.38 -10.36 -2.84
CA THR A 46 -3.35 -10.78 -3.81
C THR A 46 -2.90 -9.58 -4.65
N ALA A 47 -1.79 -9.72 -5.37
CA ALA A 47 -1.34 -8.70 -6.31
C ALA A 47 -2.41 -8.36 -7.35
N THR A 48 -3.12 -9.39 -7.85
CA THR A 48 -4.24 -9.23 -8.78
C THR A 48 -5.41 -8.49 -8.15
N GLY A 49 -5.82 -8.85 -6.92
CA GLY A 49 -6.92 -8.15 -6.25
C GLY A 49 -6.61 -6.69 -5.94
N MET A 50 -5.36 -6.37 -5.60
CA MET A 50 -4.92 -4.98 -5.44
C MET A 50 -4.89 -4.23 -6.78
N ALA A 51 -4.51 -4.91 -7.86
CA ALA A 51 -4.49 -4.36 -9.21
C ALA A 51 -5.91 -4.02 -9.68
N GLU A 52 -6.87 -4.90 -9.45
CA GLU A 52 -8.30 -4.66 -9.69
C GLU A 52 -8.84 -3.49 -8.86
N ALA A 53 -8.53 -3.45 -7.56
CA ALA A 53 -8.96 -2.37 -6.67
C ALA A 53 -8.40 -0.99 -7.02
N THR A 54 -7.24 -0.95 -7.70
CA THR A 54 -6.60 0.29 -8.16
C THR A 54 -6.86 0.58 -9.64
N GLY A 55 -7.54 -0.31 -10.36
CA GLY A 55 -7.77 -0.21 -11.81
C GLY A 55 -6.48 -0.30 -12.64
N LEU A 56 -5.39 -0.85 -12.08
CA LEU A 56 -4.09 -0.94 -12.74
C LEU A 56 -3.84 -2.36 -13.24
N PRO A 57 -3.08 -2.54 -14.33
CA PRO A 57 -2.53 -3.85 -14.67
C PRO A 57 -1.62 -4.36 -13.54
N THR A 58 -1.69 -5.66 -13.22
CA THR A 58 -0.88 -6.28 -12.16
C THR A 58 0.63 -6.04 -12.36
N THR A 59 1.11 -6.09 -13.61
CA THR A 59 2.50 -5.80 -13.97
C THR A 59 2.90 -4.35 -13.68
N THR A 60 2.01 -3.40 -13.98
CA THR A 60 2.20 -1.98 -13.65
C THR A 60 2.24 -1.78 -12.14
N LEU A 61 1.33 -2.41 -11.40
CA LEU A 61 1.31 -2.35 -9.94
C LEU A 61 2.62 -2.85 -9.32
N LEU A 62 3.15 -3.98 -9.79
CA LEU A 62 4.43 -4.52 -9.31
C LEU A 62 5.60 -3.57 -9.60
N ARG A 63 5.63 -2.94 -10.78
CA ARG A 63 6.66 -1.95 -11.12
C ARG A 63 6.58 -0.69 -10.26
N LEU A 64 5.36 -0.23 -9.97
CA LEU A 64 5.14 0.93 -9.10
C LEU A 64 5.55 0.62 -7.66
N LEU A 65 5.22 -0.56 -7.14
CA LEU A 65 5.69 -1.02 -5.82
C LEU A 65 7.22 -1.10 -5.76
N ALA A 66 7.87 -1.61 -6.81
CA ALA A 66 9.32 -1.63 -6.91
C ALA A 66 9.92 -0.22 -6.88
N ALA A 67 9.32 0.73 -7.59
CA ALA A 67 9.73 2.13 -7.57
C ALA A 67 9.52 2.81 -6.20
N LEU A 68 8.60 2.29 -5.38
CA LEU A 68 8.36 2.72 -4.00
C LEU A 68 9.29 2.03 -2.99
N GLY A 69 10.23 1.19 -3.44
CA GLY A 69 11.19 0.49 -2.59
C GLY A 69 10.76 -0.92 -2.16
N TYR A 70 9.65 -1.45 -2.70
CA TYR A 70 9.19 -2.80 -2.45
C TYR A 70 9.51 -3.72 -3.63
N PRO A 71 10.56 -4.57 -3.56
CA PRO A 71 11.04 -5.33 -4.72
C PRO A 71 10.01 -6.29 -5.32
N ASN A 72 9.01 -6.70 -4.53
CA ASN A 72 7.89 -7.52 -4.97
C ASN A 72 6.68 -7.30 -4.05
N PHE A 73 5.51 -7.77 -4.50
CA PHE A 73 4.27 -7.68 -3.73
C PHE A 73 4.35 -8.39 -2.37
N ARG A 74 5.14 -9.47 -2.26
CA ARG A 74 5.28 -10.22 -1.01
C ARG A 74 5.96 -9.37 0.08
N SER A 75 7.04 -8.68 -0.25
CA SER A 75 7.76 -7.78 0.67
C SER A 75 6.88 -6.61 1.14
N PHE A 76 6.10 -6.04 0.21
CA PHE A 76 5.09 -5.02 0.55
C PHE A 76 4.05 -5.59 1.53
N ARG A 77 3.46 -6.73 1.21
CA ARG A 77 2.43 -7.38 2.05
C ARG A 77 2.97 -7.75 3.43
N ASP A 78 4.21 -8.21 3.51
CA ASP A 78 4.88 -8.54 4.77
C ASP A 78 5.05 -7.30 5.66
N THR A 79 5.51 -6.19 5.07
CA THR A 79 5.64 -4.90 5.77
C THR A 79 4.30 -4.41 6.32
N VAL A 80 3.24 -4.50 5.50
CA VAL A 80 1.87 -4.14 5.91
C VAL A 80 1.40 -5.04 7.06
N ARG A 81 1.60 -6.37 6.96
CA ARG A 81 1.22 -7.32 8.03
C ARG A 81 1.99 -7.11 9.31
N ALA A 82 3.28 -6.82 9.23
CA ALA A 82 4.12 -6.51 10.39
C ALA A 82 3.58 -5.27 11.12
N GLN A 83 3.17 -4.24 10.39
CA GLN A 83 2.54 -3.06 10.98
C GLN A 83 1.18 -3.34 11.60
N LEU A 84 0.32 -4.11 10.94
CA LEU A 84 -0.96 -4.52 11.52
C LEU A 84 -0.81 -5.37 12.79
N ARG A 85 0.30 -6.10 12.94
CA ARG A 85 0.61 -6.82 14.18
C ARG A 85 1.13 -5.89 15.28
N SER A 86 1.77 -4.79 14.92
CA SER A 86 2.36 -3.82 15.84
C SER A 86 1.42 -2.66 16.22
N THR A 87 0.21 -2.60 15.65
CA THR A 87 -0.83 -1.58 15.91
C THR A 87 -1.95 -2.13 16.79
#